data_AF-A0A836JL90-F1
#
_entry.id   AF-A0A836JL90-F1
#
_cell.length_a   1.000
_cell.length_b   1.000
_cell.length_c   1.000
_cell.angle_alpha   90.00
_cell.angle_beta   90.00
_cell.angle_gamma   90.00
#
_symmetry.space_group_name_H-M   'P 1'
#
loop_
_entity.id
_entity.type
_entity.pdbx_description
1 polymer ?
#
loop_
_entity_poly.entity_id
_entity_poly.type
_entity_poly.pdbx_seq_one_letter_code
_entity_poly.pdbx_strand_id
1 'polypeptide(L)'
;MLSLNRLCIKPGAYFLHVSSAELILSKRFVHRFNAKQTAKKLYETLGVAENCEDETLRLAFVHLAKRFHPDSGTPEADTIRFSEIESAYREIRKIRNAQKDEETSLEVEEFDIKHTAPQHRHYLTFNMGIGTPSKRQRLHTIEKAQKAVDNIMEHRLKKLQAEEHNTLIGMDKQKAKDIKTRYGIDRLVEDLIQEAMNKGEFSDLPGMGKPLKATNARNPYVDFVTHKLNQILINNGFTPEWIQLSKEIREETEELKKKLLEARNDVSELPLTPKDELIWNDKLEKFKLQQGR
;
A
#
# COMPACT_ATOMS: atom_id res chain seq x y z
N MET A 1 -20.09 76.52 -29.23
CA MET A 1 -20.59 75.81 -30.42
C MET A 1 -21.45 74.64 -29.97
N LEU A 2 -22.75 74.88 -29.97
CA LEU A 2 -23.86 73.94 -30.20
C LEU A 2 -23.96 72.66 -29.36
N SER A 3 -24.97 72.70 -28.49
CA SER A 3 -25.74 71.58 -27.96
C SER A 3 -26.27 70.67 -29.07
N LEU A 4 -26.56 69.41 -28.74
CA LEU A 4 -27.72 68.70 -29.28
C LEU A 4 -28.21 67.66 -28.26
N ASN A 5 -29.39 67.94 -27.72
CA ASN A 5 -30.24 67.02 -27.00
C ASN A 5 -30.75 65.91 -27.94
N ARG A 6 -30.90 64.69 -27.43
CA ARG A 6 -31.97 63.78 -27.85
C ARG A 6 -32.64 63.16 -26.64
N LEU A 7 -33.77 63.76 -26.27
CA LEU A 7 -34.87 63.03 -25.66
C LEU A 7 -35.40 62.03 -26.69
N CYS A 8 -35.82 60.84 -26.26
CA CYS A 8 -37.24 60.49 -26.15
C CYS A 8 -37.54 58.98 -26.28
N ILE A 9 -38.50 58.57 -25.43
CA ILE A 9 -39.60 57.60 -25.69
C ILE A 9 -39.30 56.11 -25.45
N LYS A 10 -39.88 55.62 -24.34
CA LYS A 10 -40.38 54.24 -24.20
C LYS A 10 -41.61 54.07 -25.10
N PRO A 11 -41.83 52.87 -25.67
CA PRO A 11 -43.16 52.29 -25.59
C PRO A 11 -43.09 50.84 -25.09
N GLY A 12 -43.97 50.53 -24.15
CA GLY A 12 -44.27 49.16 -23.76
C GLY A 12 -45.02 48.45 -24.88
N ALA A 13 -44.61 47.21 -25.15
CA ALA A 13 -45.43 46.20 -25.81
C ALA A 13 -45.29 44.92 -25.00
N TYR A 14 -46.37 44.56 -24.32
CA TYR A 14 -46.54 43.35 -23.55
C TYR A 14 -46.66 42.18 -24.55
N PHE A 15 -45.63 41.37 -24.67
CA PHE A 15 -45.75 40.04 -25.25
C PHE A 15 -46.00 39.07 -24.09
N LEU A 16 -47.21 38.52 -24.03
CA LEU A 16 -47.54 37.38 -23.18
C LEU A 16 -46.68 36.20 -23.64
N HIS A 17 -45.61 35.93 -22.90
CA HIS A 17 -44.83 34.72 -23.02
C HIS A 17 -45.70 33.56 -22.54
N VAL A 18 -46.35 32.87 -23.48
CA VAL A 18 -46.97 31.56 -23.21
C VAL A 18 -45.87 30.65 -22.68
N SER A 19 -45.99 30.30 -21.40
CA SER A 19 -45.06 29.43 -20.68
C SER A 19 -44.93 28.10 -21.40
N SER A 20 -43.79 27.85 -22.03
CA SER A 20 -43.41 26.54 -22.58
C SER A 20 -43.35 25.45 -21.51
N ALA A 21 -43.35 25.82 -20.22
CA ALA A 21 -43.27 24.89 -19.10
C ALA A 21 -44.56 24.06 -18.88
N GLU A 22 -45.76 24.61 -19.17
CA GLU A 22 -47.01 23.86 -18.94
C GLU A 22 -47.25 22.75 -19.98
N LEU A 23 -46.76 22.94 -21.21
CA LEU A 23 -46.84 21.94 -22.28
C LEU A 23 -45.85 20.78 -22.08
N ILE A 24 -44.76 21.01 -21.33
CA ILE A 24 -43.76 19.98 -20.98
C ILE A 24 -44.23 19.14 -19.80
N LEU A 25 -44.89 19.74 -18.80
CA LEU A 25 -45.40 19.02 -17.62
C LEU A 25 -46.51 18.02 -17.97
N SER A 26 -47.45 18.41 -18.83
CA SER A 26 -48.55 17.52 -19.28
C SER A 26 -48.03 16.32 -20.10
N LYS A 27 -47.06 16.54 -21.00
CA LYS A 27 -46.42 15.46 -21.78
C LYS A 27 -45.64 14.48 -20.91
N ARG A 28 -44.94 14.97 -19.87
CA ARG A 28 -44.24 14.13 -18.88
C ARG A 28 -45.20 13.28 -18.06
N PHE A 29 -46.37 13.81 -17.71
CA PHE A 29 -47.38 13.08 -16.93
C PHE A 29 -48.02 11.93 -17.73
N VAL A 30 -48.42 12.18 -18.97
CA VAL A 30 -49.01 11.15 -19.85
C VAL A 30 -47.98 10.07 -20.19
N HIS A 31 -46.72 10.43 -20.44
CA HIS A 31 -45.65 9.47 -20.70
C HIS A 31 -45.38 8.55 -19.49
N ARG A 32 -45.36 9.10 -18.27
CA ARG A 32 -45.20 8.33 -17.02
C ARG A 32 -46.37 7.35 -16.77
N PHE A 33 -47.60 7.75 -17.08
CA PHE A 33 -48.76 6.88 -16.91
C PHE A 33 -48.77 5.69 -17.88
N ASN A 34 -48.44 5.95 -19.16
CA ASN A 34 -48.31 4.89 -20.17
C ASN A 34 -47.14 3.94 -19.86
N ALA A 35 -45.99 4.45 -19.42
CA ALA A 35 -44.84 3.63 -19.04
C ALA A 35 -45.14 2.68 -17.86
N LYS A 36 -45.98 3.11 -16.91
CA LYS A 36 -46.43 2.26 -15.80
C LYS A 36 -47.34 1.13 -16.29
N GLN A 37 -48.27 1.43 -17.21
CA GLN A 37 -49.14 0.39 -17.78
C GLN A 37 -48.38 -0.60 -18.67
N THR A 38 -47.38 -0.14 -19.42
CA THR A 38 -46.52 -1.05 -20.19
C THR A 38 -45.69 -1.92 -19.27
N ALA A 39 -45.09 -1.36 -18.20
CA ALA A 39 -44.32 -2.14 -17.24
C ALA A 39 -45.16 -3.25 -16.58
N LYS A 40 -46.41 -2.96 -16.19
CA LYS A 40 -47.34 -3.96 -15.65
C LYS A 40 -47.55 -5.14 -16.61
N LYS A 41 -47.78 -4.83 -17.90
CA LYS A 41 -47.92 -5.85 -18.94
C LYS A 41 -46.69 -6.74 -19.07
N LEU A 42 -45.47 -6.19 -18.92
CA LEU A 42 -44.24 -7.00 -18.95
C LEU A 42 -44.20 -8.01 -17.79
N TYR A 43 -44.54 -7.59 -16.58
CA TYR A 43 -44.60 -8.51 -15.42
C TYR A 43 -45.72 -9.54 -15.55
N GLU A 44 -46.87 -9.14 -16.10
CA GLU A 44 -47.99 -10.04 -16.42
C GLU A 44 -47.58 -11.11 -17.45
N THR A 45 -46.80 -10.75 -18.48
CA THR A 45 -46.33 -11.73 -19.50
C THR A 45 -45.40 -12.79 -18.91
N LEU A 46 -44.65 -12.46 -17.86
CA LEU A 46 -43.79 -13.40 -17.14
C LEU A 46 -44.53 -14.13 -16.00
N GLY A 47 -45.76 -13.71 -15.69
CA GLY A 47 -46.57 -14.26 -14.59
C GLY A 47 -46.01 -13.94 -13.20
N VAL A 48 -45.34 -12.80 -13.04
CA VAL A 48 -44.66 -12.41 -11.80
C VAL A 48 -45.25 -11.11 -11.25
N ALA A 49 -45.21 -10.92 -9.93
CA ALA A 49 -45.65 -9.69 -9.30
C ALA A 49 -44.71 -8.50 -9.61
N GLU A 50 -45.26 -7.28 -9.64
CA GLU A 50 -44.52 -6.04 -9.98
C GLU A 50 -43.32 -5.75 -9.06
N ASN A 51 -43.38 -6.21 -7.80
CA ASN A 51 -42.38 -6.00 -6.76
C ASN A 51 -41.49 -7.23 -6.48
N CYS A 52 -41.36 -8.16 -7.43
CA CYS A 52 -40.58 -9.37 -7.18
C CYS A 52 -39.08 -9.10 -7.09
N GLU A 53 -38.39 -9.93 -6.29
CA GLU A 53 -36.93 -9.97 -6.26
C GLU A 53 -36.34 -10.42 -7.60
N ASP A 54 -35.09 -10.02 -7.88
CA ASP A 54 -34.37 -10.34 -9.13
C ASP A 54 -34.23 -11.86 -9.34
N GLU A 55 -34.08 -12.64 -8.27
CA GLU A 55 -33.95 -14.09 -8.34
C GLU A 55 -35.27 -14.74 -8.80
N THR A 56 -36.40 -14.31 -8.24
CA THR A 56 -37.73 -14.78 -8.63
C THR A 56 -38.04 -14.47 -10.10
N LEU A 57 -37.65 -13.28 -10.57
CA LEU A 57 -37.80 -12.89 -11.97
C LEU A 57 -36.97 -13.79 -12.90
N ARG A 58 -35.73 -14.07 -12.52
CA ARG A 58 -34.82 -14.95 -13.27
C ARG A 58 -35.35 -16.39 -13.32
N LEU A 59 -35.82 -16.92 -12.20
CA LEU A 59 -36.37 -18.28 -12.13
C LEU A 59 -37.62 -18.43 -12.99
N ALA A 60 -38.53 -17.46 -12.96
CA ALA A 60 -39.73 -17.44 -13.79
C ALA A 60 -39.38 -17.44 -15.29
N PHE A 61 -38.43 -16.60 -15.71
CA PHE A 61 -37.93 -16.58 -17.08
C PHE A 61 -37.33 -17.92 -17.50
N VAL A 62 -36.45 -18.51 -16.68
CA VAL A 62 -35.83 -19.81 -16.98
C VAL A 62 -36.87 -20.91 -17.11
N HIS A 63 -37.89 -20.91 -16.25
CA HIS A 63 -38.98 -21.87 -16.30
C HIS A 63 -39.82 -21.73 -17.57
N LEU A 64 -40.18 -20.50 -17.96
CA LEU A 64 -40.91 -20.23 -19.20
C LEU A 64 -40.09 -20.55 -20.45
N ALA A 65 -38.80 -20.20 -20.46
CA ALA A 65 -37.89 -20.53 -21.55
C ALA A 65 -37.83 -22.05 -21.77
N LYS A 66 -37.71 -22.86 -20.72
CA LYS A 66 -37.71 -24.33 -20.85
C LYS A 66 -39.01 -24.91 -21.40
N ARG A 67 -40.13 -24.19 -21.28
CA ARG A 67 -41.44 -24.64 -21.77
C ARG A 67 -41.71 -24.24 -23.22
N PHE A 68 -41.40 -22.99 -23.56
CA PHE A 68 -41.78 -22.37 -24.84
C PHE A 68 -40.63 -22.28 -25.86
N HIS A 69 -39.39 -22.66 -25.50
CA HIS A 69 -38.27 -22.59 -26.43
C HIS A 69 -38.44 -23.61 -27.58
N PRO A 70 -38.16 -23.22 -28.84
CA PRO A 70 -38.41 -24.06 -30.01
C PRO A 70 -37.63 -25.38 -30.02
N ASP A 71 -36.54 -25.45 -29.26
CA ASP A 71 -35.66 -26.63 -29.14
C ASP A 71 -35.99 -27.52 -27.91
N SER A 72 -36.98 -27.15 -27.08
CA SER A 72 -37.31 -27.90 -25.86
C SER A 72 -38.09 -29.19 -26.12
N GLY A 73 -38.50 -29.45 -27.36
CA GLY A 73 -39.21 -30.68 -27.76
C GLY A 73 -40.59 -30.86 -27.11
N THR A 74 -41.10 -29.83 -26.44
CA THR A 74 -42.41 -29.81 -25.78
C THR A 74 -43.52 -29.47 -26.79
N PRO A 75 -44.74 -30.00 -26.62
CA PRO A 75 -45.88 -29.66 -27.50
C PRO A 75 -46.34 -28.21 -27.35
N GLU A 76 -45.91 -27.52 -26.28
CA GLU A 76 -46.16 -26.10 -26.01
C GLU A 76 -45.08 -25.17 -26.61
N ALA A 77 -44.09 -25.71 -27.35
CA ALA A 77 -43.02 -24.91 -27.93
C ALA A 77 -43.56 -23.95 -29.00
N ASP A 78 -43.42 -22.64 -28.76
CA ASP A 78 -43.92 -21.58 -29.64
C ASP A 78 -42.88 -20.46 -29.73
N THR A 79 -42.38 -20.23 -30.94
CA THR A 79 -41.33 -19.25 -31.24
C THR A 79 -41.79 -17.82 -30.96
N ILE A 80 -43.07 -17.51 -31.21
CA ILE A 80 -43.63 -16.17 -31.05
C ILE A 80 -43.73 -15.87 -29.56
N ARG A 81 -44.31 -16.78 -28.78
CA ARG A 81 -44.42 -16.65 -27.32
C ARG A 81 -43.07 -16.52 -26.64
N PHE A 82 -42.08 -17.30 -27.06
CA PHE A 82 -40.72 -17.20 -26.52
C PHE A 82 -40.11 -15.81 -26.76
N SER A 83 -40.30 -15.23 -27.95
CA SER A 83 -39.80 -13.88 -28.25
C SER A 83 -40.46 -12.79 -27.38
N GLU A 84 -41.76 -12.92 -27.09
CA GLU A 84 -42.49 -12.02 -26.19
C GLU A 84 -41.90 -12.10 -24.77
N ILE A 85 -41.70 -13.32 -24.26
CA ILE A 85 -41.13 -13.59 -22.93
C ILE A 85 -39.70 -13.05 -22.81
N GLU A 86 -38.87 -13.24 -23.85
CA GLU A 86 -37.50 -12.72 -23.87
C GLU A 86 -37.48 -11.19 -23.91
N SER A 87 -38.32 -10.59 -24.75
CA SER A 87 -38.42 -9.13 -24.85
C SER A 87 -38.84 -8.51 -23.51
N ALA A 88 -39.83 -9.10 -22.83
CA ALA A 88 -40.30 -8.65 -21.53
C ALA A 88 -39.22 -8.71 -20.45
N TYR A 89 -38.47 -9.82 -20.38
CA TYR A 89 -37.38 -9.96 -19.41
C TYR A 89 -36.25 -8.94 -19.64
N ARG A 90 -35.86 -8.71 -20.91
CA ARG A 90 -34.84 -7.72 -21.27
C ARG A 90 -35.26 -6.30 -20.91
N GLU A 91 -36.51 -5.94 -21.19
CA GLU A 91 -37.05 -4.62 -20.87
C GLU A 91 -37.13 -4.37 -19.37
N ILE A 92 -37.60 -5.35 -18.58
CA ILE A 92 -37.64 -5.23 -17.11
C ILE A 92 -36.24 -5.00 -16.54
N ARG A 93 -35.24 -5.75 -17.02
CA ARG A 93 -33.85 -5.59 -16.55
C ARG A 93 -33.27 -4.22 -16.91
N LYS A 94 -33.61 -3.70 -18.09
CA LYS A 94 -33.22 -2.34 -18.50
C LYS A 94 -33.83 -1.28 -17.60
N ILE A 95 -35.11 -1.43 -17.25
CA ILE A 95 -35.82 -0.50 -16.34
C ILE A 95 -35.21 -0.54 -14.94
N ARG A 96 -34.96 -1.72 -14.36
CA ARG A 96 -34.36 -1.86 -13.02
C ARG A 96 -32.95 -1.26 -12.94
N ASN A 97 -32.12 -1.50 -13.96
CA ASN A 97 -30.78 -0.91 -14.02
C ASN A 97 -30.85 0.61 -14.13
N ALA A 98 -31.72 1.15 -14.99
CA ALA A 98 -31.90 2.60 -15.11
C ALA A 98 -32.40 3.25 -13.79
N GLN A 99 -33.28 2.57 -13.05
CA GLN A 99 -33.71 3.05 -11.73
C GLN A 99 -32.57 3.06 -10.71
N LYS A 100 -31.72 2.03 -10.71
CA LYS A 100 -30.54 1.94 -9.84
C LYS A 100 -29.52 3.04 -10.14
N ASP A 101 -29.29 3.33 -11.42
CA ASP A 101 -28.39 4.40 -11.87
C ASP A 101 -28.93 5.79 -11.47
N GLU A 102 -30.25 6.00 -11.55
CA GLU A 102 -30.90 7.23 -11.10
C GLU A 102 -30.87 7.39 -9.57
N GLU A 103 -31.14 6.33 -8.79
CA GLU A 103 -31.00 6.35 -7.32
C GLU A 103 -29.56 6.68 -6.89
N THR A 104 -28.56 6.07 -7.54
CA THR A 104 -27.14 6.39 -7.26
C THR A 104 -26.76 7.81 -7.69
N SER A 105 -27.39 8.37 -8.72
CA SER A 105 -27.17 9.77 -9.12
C SER A 105 -27.81 10.79 -8.18
N LEU A 106 -28.93 10.46 -7.54
CA LEU A 106 -29.63 11.33 -6.58
C LEU A 106 -28.94 11.38 -5.20
N GLU A 107 -28.17 10.35 -4.83
CA GLU A 107 -27.37 10.33 -3.60
C GLU A 107 -26.01 11.06 -3.73
N VAL A 108 -25.56 11.37 -4.95
CA VAL A 108 -24.39 12.22 -5.14
C VAL A 108 -24.84 13.66 -4.94
N GLU A 109 -24.55 14.23 -3.76
CA GLU A 109 -24.60 15.67 -3.54
C GLU A 109 -23.72 16.35 -4.60
N GLU A 110 -24.34 16.86 -5.67
CA GLU A 110 -23.68 17.73 -6.62
C GLU A 110 -23.33 19.04 -5.91
N PHE A 111 -22.14 19.08 -5.30
CA PHE A 111 -21.57 20.32 -4.82
C PHE A 111 -21.38 21.25 -6.02
N ASP A 112 -22.06 22.40 -5.99
CA ASP A 112 -22.01 23.43 -7.03
C ASP A 112 -20.65 24.17 -6.96
N ILE A 113 -19.58 23.45 -7.31
CA ILE A 113 -18.22 23.99 -7.32
C ILE A 113 -18.09 24.83 -8.58
N LYS A 114 -18.30 26.14 -8.44
CA LYS A 114 -17.84 27.12 -9.44
C LYS A 114 -16.35 26.88 -9.66
N HIS A 115 -16.02 26.27 -10.80
CA HIS A 115 -14.65 25.96 -11.19
C HIS A 115 -13.85 27.26 -11.31
N THR A 116 -13.16 27.63 -10.24
CA THR A 116 -11.95 28.43 -10.33
C THR A 116 -10.84 27.44 -10.56
N ALA A 117 -10.21 27.46 -11.74
CA ALA A 117 -9.08 26.58 -12.06
C ALA A 117 -8.08 26.64 -10.89
N PRO A 118 -7.84 25.51 -10.18
CA PRO A 118 -6.94 25.52 -9.05
C PRO A 118 -5.59 26.05 -9.51
N GLN A 119 -5.12 27.17 -8.95
CA GLN A 119 -3.76 27.59 -9.19
C GLN A 119 -2.85 26.50 -8.61
N HIS A 120 -2.31 25.65 -9.48
CA HIS A 120 -1.49 24.48 -9.15
C HIS A 120 -0.07 24.88 -8.73
N ARG A 121 0.05 25.98 -7.98
CA ARG A 121 1.25 26.40 -7.25
C ARG A 121 1.02 26.23 -5.75
N HIS A 122 0.56 25.06 -5.36
CA HIS A 122 0.65 24.62 -3.98
C HIS A 122 2.00 23.90 -3.86
N TYR A 123 3.00 24.54 -3.24
CA TYR A 123 4.15 23.80 -2.78
C TYR A 123 3.63 22.76 -1.80
N LEU A 124 3.89 21.49 -2.11
CA LEU A 124 3.59 20.34 -1.27
C LEU A 124 4.11 20.65 0.15
N THR A 125 3.21 21.09 1.04
CA THR A 125 3.52 21.36 2.45
C THR A 125 3.60 20.03 3.17
N PHE A 126 4.57 19.20 2.75
CA PHE A 126 5.07 18.20 3.67
C PHE A 126 5.63 18.99 4.85
N ASN A 127 5.17 18.69 6.07
CA ASN A 127 5.69 19.23 7.33
C ASN A 127 7.12 18.73 7.60
N MET A 128 8.00 18.85 6.61
CA MET A 128 9.37 18.34 6.59
C MET A 128 10.33 19.48 6.92
N GLY A 129 10.19 20.02 8.13
CA GLY A 129 11.13 20.94 8.76
C GLY A 129 11.32 22.31 8.10
N ILE A 130 12.10 23.16 8.77
CA ILE A 130 12.53 24.48 8.28
C ILE A 130 13.63 24.31 7.21
N GLY A 131 13.48 24.96 6.06
CA GLY A 131 14.49 24.95 4.99
C GLY A 131 14.03 25.51 3.65
N THR A 132 14.90 25.44 2.63
CA THR A 132 14.56 25.77 1.23
C THR A 132 13.75 24.63 0.59
N PRO A 133 12.98 24.90 -0.50
CA PRO A 133 12.21 23.86 -1.20
C PRO A 133 13.03 22.63 -1.63
N SER A 134 14.26 22.84 -2.12
CA SER A 134 15.17 21.74 -2.52
C SER A 134 15.62 20.88 -1.33
N LYS A 135 15.87 21.50 -0.18
CA LYS A 135 16.22 20.81 1.06
C LYS A 135 15.04 19.97 1.57
N ARG A 136 13.82 20.50 1.52
CA ARG A 136 12.59 19.76 1.86
C ARG A 136 12.35 18.58 0.94
N GLN A 137 12.53 18.76 -0.38
CA GLN A 137 12.43 17.67 -1.34
C GLN A 137 13.40 16.55 -1.01
N ARG A 138 14.68 16.88 -0.76
CA ARG A 138 15.70 15.89 -0.37
C ARG A 138 15.33 15.14 0.91
N LEU A 139 14.84 15.85 1.93
CA LEU A 139 14.40 15.24 3.19
C LEU A 139 13.21 14.29 3.00
N HIS A 140 12.23 14.70 2.20
CA HIS A 140 11.09 13.83 1.87
C HIS A 140 11.52 12.58 1.09
N THR A 141 12.49 12.69 0.17
CA THR A 141 13.05 11.51 -0.51
C THR A 141 13.76 10.57 0.47
N ILE A 142 14.48 11.12 1.45
CA ILE A 142 15.17 10.33 2.50
C ILE A 142 14.14 9.65 3.41
N GLU A 143 13.12 10.36 3.89
CA GLU A 143 12.06 9.82 4.74
C GLU A 143 11.28 8.71 4.03
N LYS A 144 10.95 8.90 2.76
CA LYS A 144 10.27 7.87 1.95
C LYS A 144 11.12 6.61 1.81
N ALA A 145 12.43 6.77 1.60
CA ALA A 145 13.35 5.64 1.54
C ALA A 145 13.45 4.93 2.90
N GLN A 146 13.54 5.68 4.00
CA GLN A 146 13.57 5.12 5.35
C GLN A 146 12.29 4.31 5.65
N LYS A 147 11.11 4.89 5.37
CA LYS A 147 9.82 4.21 5.55
C LYS A 147 9.70 2.94 4.71
N ALA A 148 10.24 2.93 3.49
CA ALA A 148 10.27 1.73 2.66
C ALA A 148 11.14 0.63 3.27
N VAL A 149 12.30 0.99 3.86
CA VAL A 149 13.17 0.05 4.58
C VAL A 149 12.46 -0.51 5.81
N ASP A 150 11.85 0.36 6.62
CA ASP A 150 11.11 -0.06 7.83
C ASP A 150 10.00 -1.05 7.46
N ASN A 151 9.22 -0.77 6.41
CA ASN A 151 8.18 -1.69 5.93
C ASN A 151 8.73 -3.06 5.47
N ILE A 152 9.89 -3.08 4.79
CA ILE A 152 10.54 -4.34 4.37
C ILE A 152 11.00 -5.14 5.60
N MET A 153 11.58 -4.45 6.58
CA MET A 153 12.05 -5.06 7.82
C MET A 153 10.89 -5.60 8.66
N GLU A 154 9.80 -4.84 8.79
CA GLU A 154 8.56 -5.27 9.44
C GLU A 154 7.99 -6.52 8.75
N HIS A 155 7.94 -6.54 7.41
CA HIS A 155 7.48 -7.70 6.67
C HIS A 155 8.37 -8.94 6.90
N ARG A 156 9.70 -8.76 6.91
CA ARG A 156 10.66 -9.84 7.20
C ARG A 156 10.50 -10.37 8.63
N LEU A 157 10.36 -9.49 9.61
CA LEU A 157 10.12 -9.86 11.01
C LEU A 157 8.80 -10.61 11.16
N LYS A 158 7.71 -10.12 10.55
CA LYS A 158 6.41 -10.79 10.57
C LYS A 158 6.45 -12.17 9.93
N LYS A 159 7.23 -12.35 8.87
CA LYS A 159 7.44 -13.64 8.22
C LYS A 159 8.18 -14.62 9.14
N LEU A 160 9.30 -14.19 9.75
CA LEU A 160 10.03 -15.00 10.73
C LEU A 160 9.15 -15.37 11.93
N GLN A 161 8.39 -14.41 12.45
CA GLN A 161 7.44 -14.65 13.54
C GLN A 161 6.34 -15.66 13.15
N ALA A 162 5.83 -15.62 11.92
CA ALA A 162 4.83 -16.59 11.45
C ALA A 162 5.42 -18.00 11.27
N GLU A 163 6.67 -18.10 10.82
CA GLU A 163 7.43 -19.34 10.74
C GLU A 163 7.68 -19.93 12.15
N GLU A 164 7.99 -19.09 13.13
CA GLU A 164 8.17 -19.45 14.55
C GLU A 164 6.83 -19.71 15.29
N HIS A 165 5.71 -19.08 14.90
CA HIS A 165 4.41 -19.23 15.58
C HIS A 165 3.84 -20.66 15.47
N ASN A 166 4.26 -21.45 14.47
CA ASN A 166 3.90 -22.87 14.37
C ASN A 166 4.60 -23.77 15.42
N THR A 167 5.63 -23.27 16.12
CA THR A 167 6.40 -24.00 17.13
C THR A 167 6.27 -23.44 18.56
N LEU A 168 5.58 -22.30 18.77
CA LEU A 168 5.76 -21.45 19.97
C LEU A 168 4.51 -21.06 20.78
N ILE A 169 3.43 -21.85 20.78
CA ILE A 169 2.25 -21.60 21.65
C ILE A 169 2.62 -21.47 23.17
N GLY A 170 3.79 -21.99 23.59
CA GLY A 170 4.31 -21.88 24.96
C GLY A 170 5.12 -20.62 25.30
N MET A 171 5.82 -19.99 24.33
CA MET A 171 6.75 -18.88 24.60
C MET A 171 6.06 -17.51 24.69
N ASP A 172 4.90 -17.34 24.05
CA ASP A 172 4.16 -16.08 24.04
C ASP A 172 3.62 -15.68 25.41
N LYS A 173 3.35 -16.64 26.30
CA LYS A 173 2.95 -16.35 27.70
C LYS A 173 4.08 -15.76 28.54
N GLN A 174 5.34 -16.12 28.27
CA GLN A 174 6.50 -15.56 28.96
C GLN A 174 6.85 -14.19 28.38
N LYS A 175 6.90 -14.07 27.05
CA LYS A 175 7.09 -12.79 26.35
C LYS A 175 6.00 -11.77 26.71
N ALA A 176 4.74 -12.17 26.81
CA ALA A 176 3.66 -11.27 27.23
C ALA A 176 3.80 -10.78 28.69
N LYS A 177 4.38 -11.58 29.60
CA LYS A 177 4.69 -11.15 30.96
C LYS A 177 5.84 -10.15 30.98
N ASP A 178 6.89 -10.38 30.19
CA ASP A 178 8.03 -9.47 30.06
C ASP A 178 7.66 -8.15 29.37
N ILE A 179 6.74 -8.19 28.41
CA ILE A 179 6.17 -7.00 27.78
C ILE A 179 5.34 -6.20 28.80
N LYS A 180 4.55 -6.87 29.64
CA LYS A 180 3.76 -6.21 30.69
C LYS A 180 4.64 -5.55 31.76
N THR A 181 5.74 -6.20 32.18
CA THR A 181 6.70 -5.60 33.12
C THR A 181 7.49 -4.46 32.47
N ARG A 182 7.82 -4.56 31.17
CA ARG A 182 8.48 -3.49 30.41
C ARG A 182 7.60 -2.25 30.23
N TYR A 183 6.30 -2.39 29.95
CA TYR A 183 5.39 -1.23 29.95
C TYR A 183 5.18 -0.62 31.34
N GLY A 184 5.36 -1.42 32.40
CA GLY A 184 5.35 -0.94 33.78
C GLY A 184 6.57 -0.08 34.10
N ILE A 185 7.78 -0.54 33.73
CA ILE A 185 9.00 0.25 33.93
C ILE A 185 8.98 1.50 33.03
N ASP A 186 8.53 1.41 31.77
CA ASP A 186 8.49 2.55 30.86
C ASP A 186 7.53 3.64 31.38
N ARG A 187 6.40 3.28 32.00
CA ARG A 187 5.51 4.25 32.67
C ARG A 187 6.14 4.88 33.90
N LEU A 188 6.78 4.08 34.76
CA LEU A 188 7.47 4.61 35.95
C LEU A 188 8.60 5.56 35.55
N VAL A 189 9.34 5.23 34.49
CA VAL A 189 10.38 6.07 33.93
C VAL A 189 9.79 7.37 33.37
N GLU A 190 8.66 7.32 32.64
CA GLU A 190 7.98 8.52 32.15
C GLU A 190 7.52 9.41 33.32
N ASP A 191 6.88 8.84 34.35
CA ASP A 191 6.43 9.58 35.53
C ASP A 191 7.63 10.24 36.26
N LEU A 192 8.77 9.53 36.36
CA LEU A 192 10.02 10.07 36.91
C LEU A 192 10.61 11.20 36.04
N ILE A 193 10.56 11.06 34.72
CA ILE A 193 11.03 12.11 33.79
C ILE A 193 10.14 13.35 33.94
N GLN A 194 8.82 13.19 33.98
CA GLN A 194 7.88 14.30 34.16
C GLN A 194 8.07 14.98 35.53
N GLU A 195 8.28 14.20 36.60
CA GLU A 195 8.58 14.73 37.93
C GLU A 195 9.90 15.53 37.93
N ALA A 196 10.96 15.01 37.29
CA ALA A 196 12.25 15.70 37.15
C ALA A 196 12.16 16.95 36.25
N MET A 197 11.31 16.94 35.22
CA MET A 197 10.98 18.13 34.41
C MET A 197 10.28 19.20 35.26
N ASN A 198 9.28 18.81 36.07
CA ASN A 198 8.55 19.72 36.95
C ASN A 198 9.46 20.30 38.06
N LYS A 199 10.41 19.52 38.57
CA LYS A 199 11.44 19.98 39.51
C LYS A 199 12.50 20.86 38.86
N GLY A 200 12.56 20.92 37.53
CA GLY A 200 13.57 21.67 36.80
C GLY A 200 14.96 21.05 36.84
N GLU A 201 15.10 19.75 37.14
CA GLU A 201 16.40 19.06 37.19
C GLU A 201 17.10 18.98 35.82
N PHE A 202 16.35 19.21 34.74
CA PHE A 202 16.89 19.32 33.38
C PHE A 202 17.37 20.73 33.00
N SER A 203 17.18 21.72 33.88
CA SER A 203 17.76 23.05 33.69
C SER A 203 19.26 23.03 34.02
N ASP A 204 20.08 23.71 33.20
CA ASP A 204 21.54 23.84 33.37
C ASP A 204 22.37 22.55 33.41
N LEU A 205 21.91 21.50 32.71
CA LEU A 205 22.70 20.28 32.54
C LEU A 205 24.06 20.56 31.88
N PRO A 206 25.12 19.84 32.29
CA PRO A 206 26.47 20.04 31.74
C PRO A 206 26.48 19.70 30.24
N GLY A 207 26.54 20.74 29.41
CA GLY A 207 26.50 20.59 27.94
C GLY A 207 25.22 21.12 27.28
N MET A 208 24.26 21.64 28.05
CA MET A 208 23.10 22.32 27.50
C MET A 208 23.53 23.52 26.63
N GLY A 209 22.94 23.63 25.43
CA GLY A 209 23.26 24.68 24.46
C GLY A 209 24.62 24.53 23.75
N LYS A 210 25.46 23.58 24.13
CA LYS A 210 26.71 23.28 23.41
C LYS A 210 26.37 22.44 22.18
N PRO A 211 27.05 22.65 21.04
CA PRO A 211 26.90 21.76 19.89
C PRO A 211 27.19 20.33 20.34
N LEU A 212 26.37 19.38 19.88
CA LEU A 212 26.62 17.96 20.13
C LEU A 212 28.08 17.69 19.77
N LYS A 213 28.83 17.09 20.70
CA LYS A 213 30.17 16.59 20.38
C LYS A 213 30.01 15.78 19.11
N ALA A 214 30.88 16.00 18.13
CA ALA A 214 30.88 15.20 16.91
C ALA A 214 31.32 13.78 17.32
N THR A 215 30.42 13.00 17.92
CA THR A 215 30.70 11.65 18.41
C THR A 215 30.99 10.71 17.26
N ASN A 216 30.84 11.16 16.03
CA ASN A 216 31.16 10.37 14.87
C ASN A 216 32.48 10.89 14.29
N ALA A 217 33.53 10.16 14.60
CA ALA A 217 34.47 9.67 13.60
C ALA A 217 33.71 8.92 12.48
N ARG A 218 32.74 9.59 11.86
CA ARG A 218 32.00 9.12 10.70
C ARG A 218 33.05 9.04 9.63
N ASN A 219 33.49 7.82 9.33
CA ASN A 219 34.39 7.59 8.23
C ASN A 219 33.72 8.22 6.99
N PRO A 220 34.29 9.28 6.38
CA PRO A 220 33.68 9.96 5.24
C PRO A 220 33.45 9.04 4.04
N TYR A 221 34.15 7.90 4.01
CA TYR A 221 34.08 6.88 2.97
C TYR A 221 33.00 5.82 3.22
N VAL A 222 32.35 5.81 4.39
CA VAL A 222 31.29 4.84 4.72
C VAL A 222 29.93 5.52 4.59
N ASP A 223 29.04 4.91 3.81
CA ASP A 223 27.68 5.41 3.66
C ASP A 223 26.94 5.45 5.01
N PHE A 224 25.99 6.38 5.12
CA PHE A 224 25.19 6.61 6.32
C PHE A 224 24.51 5.33 6.81
N VAL A 225 23.96 4.55 5.88
CA VAL A 225 23.22 3.32 6.20
C VAL A 225 24.18 2.29 6.81
N THR A 226 25.32 2.05 6.17
CA THR A 226 26.33 1.08 6.65
C THR A 226 26.89 1.46 8.01
N HIS A 227 27.19 2.76 8.23
CA HIS A 227 27.66 3.23 9.52
C HIS A 227 26.62 3.01 10.61
N LYS A 228 25.35 3.32 10.33
CA LYS A 228 24.28 3.15 11.32
C LYS A 228 24.02 1.68 11.63
N LEU A 229 24.07 0.81 10.62
CA LEU A 229 23.95 -0.63 10.80
C LEU A 229 25.08 -1.17 11.69
N ASN A 230 26.34 -0.81 11.41
CA ASN A 230 27.48 -1.22 12.22
C ASN A 230 27.36 -0.73 13.68
N GLN A 231 26.87 0.51 13.87
CA GLN A 231 26.63 1.05 15.20
C GLN A 231 25.54 0.27 15.96
N ILE A 232 24.44 -0.08 15.28
CA ILE A 232 23.37 -0.89 15.86
C ILE A 232 23.90 -2.28 16.24
N LEU A 233 24.71 -2.92 15.39
CA LEU A 233 25.31 -4.21 15.69
C LEU A 233 26.18 -4.12 16.96
N ILE A 234 27.10 -3.16 17.02
CA ILE A 234 27.99 -2.96 18.17
C ILE A 234 27.20 -2.71 19.46
N ASN A 235 26.17 -1.86 19.41
CA ASN A 235 25.34 -1.55 20.57
C ASN A 235 24.59 -2.78 21.10
N ASN A 236 24.24 -3.73 20.23
CA ASN A 236 23.60 -4.98 20.61
C ASN A 236 24.62 -6.10 20.94
N GLY A 237 25.92 -5.80 20.97
CA GLY A 237 26.98 -6.79 21.22
C GLY A 237 27.31 -7.70 20.04
N PHE A 238 26.80 -7.39 18.84
CA PHE A 238 27.12 -8.11 17.61
C PHE A 238 28.29 -7.45 16.87
N THR A 239 29.07 -8.26 16.16
CA THR A 239 30.22 -7.77 15.38
C THR A 239 29.84 -7.58 13.90
N PRO A 240 30.31 -6.51 13.25
CA PRO A 240 30.16 -6.35 11.81
C PRO A 240 30.76 -7.49 11.00
N GLU A 241 30.17 -7.77 9.83
CA GLU A 241 30.55 -8.85 8.92
C GLU A 241 32.04 -8.86 8.57
N TRP A 242 32.61 -7.70 8.22
CA TRP A 242 34.03 -7.61 7.85
C TRP A 242 34.98 -7.97 9.01
N ILE A 243 34.56 -7.77 10.26
CA ILE A 243 35.35 -8.19 11.44
C ILE A 243 35.29 -9.71 11.56
N GLN A 244 34.11 -10.29 11.37
CA GLN A 244 33.92 -11.74 11.41
C GLN A 244 34.72 -12.43 10.30
N LEU A 245 34.65 -11.94 9.07
CA LEU A 245 35.44 -12.43 7.94
C LEU A 245 36.95 -12.29 8.19
N SER A 246 37.39 -11.16 8.73
CA SER A 246 38.80 -10.96 9.08
C SER A 246 39.27 -11.96 10.15
N LYS A 247 38.43 -12.26 11.13
CA LYS A 247 38.71 -13.29 12.14
C LYS A 247 38.82 -14.67 11.50
N GLU A 248 37.88 -15.04 10.65
CA GLU A 248 37.87 -16.31 9.91
C GLU A 248 39.14 -16.47 9.06
N ILE A 249 39.50 -15.46 8.26
CA ILE A 249 40.73 -15.48 7.46
C ILE A 249 41.96 -15.72 8.34
N ARG A 250 42.05 -15.07 9.50
CA ARG A 250 43.19 -15.29 10.41
C ARG A 250 43.21 -16.73 10.92
N GLU A 251 42.07 -17.28 11.34
CA GLU A 251 41.97 -18.66 11.81
C GLU A 251 42.37 -19.65 10.71
N GLU A 252 41.85 -19.48 9.49
CA GLU A 252 42.24 -20.29 8.33
C GLU A 252 43.74 -20.18 8.03
N THR A 253 44.32 -18.97 8.07
CA THR A 253 45.76 -18.81 7.85
C THR A 253 46.60 -19.50 8.92
N GLU A 254 46.13 -19.53 10.17
CA GLU A 254 46.79 -20.24 11.27
C GLU A 254 46.70 -21.76 11.08
N GLU A 255 45.53 -22.27 10.68
CA GLU A 255 45.36 -23.69 10.33
C GLU A 255 46.24 -24.11 9.16
N LEU A 256 46.31 -23.30 8.10
CA LEU A 256 47.18 -23.56 6.95
C LEU A 256 48.66 -23.58 7.35
N LYS A 257 49.08 -22.64 8.21
CA LYS A 257 50.45 -22.65 8.76
C LYS A 257 50.74 -23.91 9.56
N LYS A 258 49.80 -24.36 10.40
CA LYS A 258 49.95 -25.61 11.17
C LYS A 258 50.09 -26.82 10.24
N LYS A 259 49.21 -26.95 9.23
CA LYS A 259 49.28 -28.03 8.24
C LYS A 259 50.61 -28.03 7.47
N LEU A 260 51.12 -26.87 7.10
CA LEU A 260 52.43 -26.75 6.45
C LEU A 260 53.58 -27.11 7.39
N LEU A 261 53.50 -26.75 8.67
CA LEU A 261 54.49 -27.13 9.67
C LEU A 261 54.51 -28.64 9.91
N GLU A 262 53.35 -29.29 10.03
CA GLU A 262 53.25 -30.75 10.12
C GLU A 262 53.85 -31.43 8.89
N ALA A 263 53.45 -30.99 7.69
CA ALA A 263 53.98 -31.51 6.44
C ALA A 263 55.49 -31.29 6.29
N ARG A 264 56.03 -30.23 6.92
CA ARG A 264 57.46 -29.91 6.96
C ARG A 264 58.21 -30.78 7.96
N ASN A 265 57.61 -31.09 9.11
CA ASN A 265 58.20 -31.98 10.12
C ASN A 265 58.33 -33.42 9.61
N ASP A 266 57.47 -33.84 8.67
CA ASP A 266 57.62 -35.13 7.97
C ASP A 266 58.89 -35.20 7.11
N VAL A 267 59.45 -34.06 6.73
CA VAL A 267 60.62 -33.96 5.86
C VAL A 267 61.87 -33.83 6.73
N SER A 268 62.94 -34.51 6.34
CA SER A 268 64.18 -34.59 7.13
C SER A 268 64.80 -33.24 7.46
N GLU A 269 65.71 -33.25 8.45
CA GLU A 269 66.48 -32.09 8.89
C GLU A 269 67.28 -31.45 7.74
N LEU A 270 67.61 -30.15 7.91
CA LEU A 270 68.39 -29.38 6.94
C LEU A 270 69.86 -29.83 6.94
N PRO A 271 70.56 -29.90 5.79
CA PRO A 271 70.09 -29.62 4.42
C PRO A 271 69.22 -30.76 3.86
N LEU A 272 68.18 -30.41 3.09
CA LEU A 272 67.32 -31.43 2.48
C LEU A 272 68.10 -32.26 1.47
N THR A 273 67.83 -33.56 1.48
CA THR A 273 68.22 -34.47 0.42
C THR A 273 67.44 -34.10 -0.86
N PRO A 274 68.04 -34.18 -2.06
CA PRO A 274 67.35 -33.84 -3.31
C PRO A 274 66.05 -34.65 -3.57
N LYS A 275 65.92 -35.84 -2.99
CA LYS A 275 64.67 -36.62 -3.03
C LYS A 275 63.57 -36.01 -2.15
N ASP A 276 63.95 -35.49 -1.00
CA ASP A 276 63.04 -34.88 -0.02
C ASP A 276 62.57 -33.50 -0.48
N GLU A 277 63.40 -32.78 -1.25
CA GLU A 277 63.00 -31.55 -1.93
C GLU A 277 61.90 -31.79 -2.97
N LEU A 278 61.98 -32.87 -3.75
CA LEU A 278 60.94 -33.25 -4.72
C LEU A 278 59.62 -33.58 -4.02
N ILE A 279 59.67 -34.31 -2.91
CA ILE A 279 58.48 -34.66 -2.10
C ILE A 279 57.86 -33.40 -1.51
N TRP A 280 58.68 -32.47 -1.01
CA TRP A 280 58.22 -31.20 -0.47
C TRP A 280 57.56 -30.31 -1.54
N ASN A 281 58.17 -30.22 -2.73
CA ASN A 281 57.60 -29.45 -3.84
C ASN A 281 56.28 -30.04 -4.34
N ASP A 282 56.15 -31.37 -4.42
CA ASP A 282 54.89 -32.04 -4.78
C ASP A 282 53.80 -31.81 -3.71
N LYS A 283 54.16 -31.85 -2.41
CA LYS A 283 53.25 -31.45 -1.32
C LYS A 283 52.79 -30.00 -1.48
N LEU A 284 53.71 -29.06 -1.77
CA LEU A 284 53.37 -27.64 -1.97
C LEU A 284 52.43 -27.41 -3.16
N GLU A 285 52.66 -28.08 -4.30
CA GLU A 285 51.79 -27.97 -5.47
C GLU A 285 50.40 -28.55 -5.20
N LYS A 286 50.30 -29.67 -4.48
CA LYS A 286 49.00 -30.21 -4.01
C LYS A 286 48.26 -29.24 -3.09
N PHE A 287 48.98 -28.56 -2.19
CA PHE A 287 48.41 -27.54 -1.31
C PHE A 287 47.90 -26.31 -2.09
N LYS A 288 48.63 -25.85 -3.11
CA LYS A 288 48.16 -24.75 -3.99
C LYS A 288 46.90 -25.14 -4.75
N LEU A 289 46.85 -26.35 -5.30
CA LEU A 289 45.69 -26.86 -6.06
C LEU A 289 44.42 -26.99 -5.22
N GLN A 290 44.54 -27.33 -3.93
CA GLN A 290 43.40 -27.44 -3.02
C GLN A 290 42.80 -26.08 -2.63
N GLN A 291 43.57 -24.99 -2.66
CA GLN A 291 43.12 -23.65 -2.24
C GLN A 291 42.68 -22.76 -3.41
N GLY A 292 43.02 -23.12 -4.65
CA GLY A 292 42.66 -22.38 -5.85
C GLY A 292 41.28 -22.70 -6.44
N ARG A 293 40.38 -23.33 -5.68
CA ARG A 293 39.08 -23.82 -6.15
C ARG A 293 37.93 -23.17 -5.40
#